data_AF-A0A089ZVI6-F1
#
_entry.id   AF-A0A089ZVI6-F1
#
_cell.length_a   1.000
_cell.length_b   1.000
_cell.length_c   1.000
_cell.angle_alpha   90.00
_cell.angle_beta   90.00
_cell.angle_gamma   90.00
#
_symmetry.space_group_name_H-M   'P 1'
#
loop_
_entity.id
_entity.type
_entity.pdbx_description
1 polymer ?
#
loop_
_entity_poly.entity_id
_entity_poly.type
_entity_poly.pdbx_seq_one_letter_code
_entity_poly.pdbx_strand_id
1 'polypeptide(L)'
;MASNEKNDEEIEEVPLIVNHELKQIYVTGAIGGHTAHDFRLLFFNEITKEKNDNSIGLVRSIDYEVIMSHRAVRELYSWLEKHIKKYDEQMKELKNEEGE
;
A
#
# COMPACT_ATOMS: atom_id res chain seq x y z
N MET A 1 8.60 42.34 28.08
CA MET A 1 7.87 41.83 26.90
C MET A 1 8.92 41.34 25.92
N ALA A 2 9.17 40.04 25.89
CA ALA A 2 10.04 39.42 24.89
C ALA A 2 9.17 38.42 24.14
N SER A 3 8.77 38.81 22.93
CA SER A 3 8.01 37.99 22.00
C SER A 3 8.93 36.85 21.55
N ASN A 4 8.57 35.62 21.90
CA ASN A 4 9.27 34.43 21.41
C ASN A 4 8.70 34.15 20.01
N GLU A 5 9.38 34.64 18.98
CA GLU A 5 9.10 34.30 17.59
C GLU A 5 9.34 32.80 17.41
N LYS A 6 8.24 32.05 17.27
CA LYS A 6 8.29 30.68 16.78
C LYS A 6 8.81 30.75 15.35
N ASN A 7 10.02 30.27 15.13
CA ASN A 7 10.46 29.84 13.81
C ASN A 7 9.59 28.65 13.43
N ASP A 8 8.49 28.91 12.73
CA ASP A 8 7.83 27.91 11.91
C ASP A 8 8.81 27.62 10.76
N GLU A 9 9.62 26.58 10.93
CA GLU A 9 10.42 26.03 9.83
C GLU A 9 9.44 25.60 8.74
N GLU A 10 9.37 26.39 7.67
CA GLU A 10 8.67 26.06 6.44
C GLU A 10 9.23 24.71 5.96
N ILE A 11 8.45 23.64 6.10
CA ILE A 11 8.84 22.32 5.61
C ILE A 11 8.80 22.41 4.08
N GLU A 12 9.96 22.64 3.47
CA GLU A 12 10.11 22.69 2.02
C GLU A 12 9.69 21.33 1.44
N GLU A 13 8.56 21.30 0.73
CA GLU A 13 8.06 20.07 0.12
C GLU A 13 9.05 19.56 -0.93
N VAL A 14 9.51 18.32 -0.77
CA VAL A 14 10.41 17.69 -1.73
C VAL A 14 9.65 17.46 -3.05
N PRO A 15 10.10 18.00 -4.19
CA PRO A 15 9.38 17.86 -5.46
C PRO A 15 9.36 16.41 -5.94
N LEU A 16 8.19 15.95 -6.40
CA LEU A 16 8.00 14.60 -6.94
C LEU A 16 8.08 14.64 -8.48
N ILE A 17 8.97 13.82 -9.04
CA ILE A 17 9.04 13.59 -10.50
C ILE A 17 8.43 12.21 -10.79
N VAL A 18 7.28 12.20 -11.46
CA VAL A 18 6.63 10.96 -11.91
C VAL A 18 7.07 10.68 -13.35
N ASN A 19 7.60 9.49 -13.61
CA ASN A 19 7.98 9.10 -14.95
C ASN A 19 6.72 8.89 -15.82
N HIS A 20 6.74 9.42 -17.05
CA HIS A 20 5.68 9.23 -18.05
C HIS A 20 5.45 7.75 -18.42
N GLU A 21 6.46 6.89 -18.26
CA GLU A 21 6.38 5.44 -18.51
C GLU A 21 6.14 4.63 -17.21
N LEU A 22 5.53 5.24 -16.20
CA LEU A 22 5.26 4.55 -14.94
C LEU A 22 4.42 3.29 -15.18
N LYS A 23 5.00 2.13 -14.86
CA LYS A 23 4.29 0.85 -14.93
C LYS A 23 3.28 0.78 -13.79
N GLN A 24 2.01 0.67 -14.15
CA GLN A 24 0.91 0.40 -13.22
C GLN A 24 0.57 -1.08 -13.28
N ILE A 25 0.43 -1.68 -12.11
CA ILE A 25 0.08 -3.10 -11.97
C ILE A 25 -1.15 -3.21 -11.08
N TYR A 26 -2.09 -4.06 -11.49
CA TYR A 26 -3.19 -4.47 -10.63
C TYR A 26 -2.78 -5.73 -9.87
N VAL A 27 -3.06 -5.76 -8.58
CA VAL A 27 -2.64 -6.83 -7.66
C VAL A 27 -3.80 -7.16 -6.71
N THR A 28 -4.04 -8.44 -6.44
CA THR A 28 -5.07 -8.87 -5.49
C THR A 28 -4.52 -9.17 -4.10
N GLY A 29 -3.20 -9.34 -3.98
CA GLY A 29 -2.56 -9.56 -2.70
C GLY A 29 -1.04 -9.45 -2.77
N ALA A 30 -0.41 -9.57 -1.60
CA ALA A 30 1.03 -9.63 -1.46
C ALA A 30 1.42 -10.68 -0.42
N ILE A 31 2.56 -11.34 -0.65
CA ILE A 31 3.28 -12.12 0.36
C ILE A 31 4.67 -11.51 0.52
N GLY A 32 5.31 -11.72 1.66
CA GLY A 32 6.64 -11.14 1.86
C GLY A 32 7.41 -11.71 3.03
N GLY A 33 8.64 -11.22 3.13
CA GLY A 33 9.59 -11.53 4.19
C GLY A 33 10.61 -10.41 4.32
N HIS A 34 11.56 -10.59 5.22
CA HIS A 34 12.66 -9.64 5.40
C HIS A 34 13.98 -10.36 5.66
N THR A 35 15.05 -9.69 5.29
CA THR A 35 16.43 -10.03 5.64
C THR A 35 16.95 -8.99 6.65
N ALA A 36 18.21 -9.12 7.06
CA ALA A 36 18.85 -8.07 7.85
C ALA A 36 19.02 -6.74 7.08
N HIS A 37 18.86 -6.74 5.76
CA HIS A 37 19.14 -5.58 4.90
C HIS A 37 17.87 -4.95 4.34
N ASP A 38 16.90 -5.77 3.95
CA ASP A 38 15.73 -5.35 3.20
C ASP A 38 14.46 -6.14 3.54
N PHE A 39 13.32 -5.60 3.11
CA PHE A 39 12.05 -6.30 3.02
C PHE A 39 11.77 -6.62 1.56
N ARG A 40 11.15 -7.77 1.33
CA ARG A 40 10.77 -8.25 0.01
C ARG A 40 9.28 -8.53 -0.02
N LEU A 41 8.59 -7.90 -0.97
CA LEU A 41 7.17 -8.04 -1.20
C LEU A 41 6.95 -8.59 -2.60
N LEU A 42 6.28 -9.73 -2.68
CA LEU A 42 5.85 -10.37 -3.92
C LEU A 42 4.36 -10.10 -4.10
N PHE A 43 4.01 -9.33 -5.11
CA PHE A 43 2.62 -9.08 -5.45
C PHE A 43 2.07 -10.20 -6.32
N PHE A 44 0.84 -10.63 -6.04
CA PHE A 44 0.20 -11.70 -6.78
C PHE A 44 -1.22 -11.37 -7.21
N ASN A 45 -1.64 -12.04 -8.28
CA ASN A 45 -3.02 -12.15 -8.72
C ASN A 45 -3.49 -13.61 -8.62
N GLU A 46 -4.73 -13.80 -8.19
CA GLU A 46 -5.34 -15.13 -8.17
C GLU A 46 -5.97 -15.45 -9.53
N ILE A 47 -5.62 -16.61 -10.08
CA ILE A 47 -6.08 -17.12 -11.37
C ILE A 47 -6.74 -18.46 -11.14
N THR A 48 -7.94 -18.64 -11.70
CA THR A 48 -8.61 -19.94 -11.74
C THR A 48 -7.96 -20.82 -12.80
N LYS A 49 -7.62 -22.05 -12.42
CA LYS A 49 -7.07 -23.04 -13.34
C LYS A 49 -7.92 -24.30 -13.26
N GLU A 50 -8.47 -24.71 -14.39
CA GLU A 50 -9.16 -26.00 -14.50
C GLU A 50 -8.16 -27.13 -14.23
N LYS A 51 -8.53 -28.04 -13.34
CA LYS A 51 -7.80 -29.30 -13.11
C LYS A 51 -8.44 -30.40 -13.95
N ASN A 52 -7.65 -31.44 -14.24
CA ASN A 52 -8.05 -32.59 -15.07
C ASN A 52 -9.26 -33.39 -14.52
N ASP A 53 -9.73 -33.09 -13.31
CA ASP A 53 -10.83 -33.75 -12.61
C ASP A 53 -12.12 -32.90 -12.55
N ASN A 54 -12.26 -31.90 -13.44
CA ASN A 54 -13.36 -30.92 -13.43
C ASN A 54 -13.43 -30.05 -12.15
N SER A 55 -12.38 -30.04 -11.30
CA SER A 55 -12.30 -29.10 -10.19
C SER A 55 -11.62 -27.80 -10.60
N ILE A 56 -12.05 -26.68 -10.00
CA ILE A 56 -11.40 -25.38 -10.17
C ILE A 56 -10.30 -25.27 -9.12
N GLY A 57 -9.05 -25.24 -9.58
CA GLY A 57 -7.90 -24.87 -8.76
C GLY A 57 -7.72 -23.35 -8.71
N LEU A 58 -7.23 -22.84 -7.58
CA LEU A 58 -6.77 -21.46 -7.46
C LEU A 58 -5.24 -21.44 -7.51
N VAL A 59 -4.66 -20.61 -8.38
CA VAL A 59 -3.22 -20.42 -8.50
C VAL A 59 -2.89 -18.95 -8.33
N ARG A 60 -1.82 -18.64 -7.60
CA ARG A 60 -1.30 -17.26 -7.49
C ARG A 60 -0.22 -17.05 -8.54
N SER A 61 -0.43 -16.11 -9.46
CA SER A 61 0.59 -15.61 -10.39
C SER A 61 1.36 -14.48 -9.72
N ILE A 62 2.68 -14.57 -9.68
CA ILE A 62 3.58 -13.55 -9.12
C ILE A 62 4.45 -13.06 -10.26
N ASP A 63 4.26 -11.79 -10.64
CA ASP A 63 4.98 -11.18 -11.76
C ASP A 63 5.91 -10.04 -11.31
N TYR A 64 5.74 -9.57 -10.07
CA TYR A 64 6.45 -8.40 -9.55
C TYR A 64 6.94 -8.63 -8.12
N GLU A 65 8.24 -8.36 -7.92
CA GLU A 65 8.89 -8.25 -6.61
C GLU A 65 9.27 -6.79 -6.35
N VAL A 66 8.99 -6.32 -5.14
CA VAL A 66 9.48 -5.03 -4.64
C VAL A 66 10.40 -5.29 -3.47
N ILE A 67 11.62 -4.75 -3.56
CA ILE A 67 12.62 -4.79 -2.49
C ILE A 67 12.69 -3.39 -1.88
N MET A 68 12.53 -3.30 -0.56
CA MET A 68 12.44 -2.04 0.17
C MET A 68 13.43 -2.00 1.32
N SER A 69 13.94 -0.81 1.61
CA SER A 69 14.67 -0.57 2.85
C SER A 69 13.72 -0.62 4.05
N HIS A 70 14.28 -0.92 5.23
CA HIS A 70 13.53 -0.92 6.49
C HIS A 70 12.79 0.41 6.76
N ARG A 71 13.42 1.54 6.41
CA ARG A 71 12.81 2.86 6.56
C ARG A 71 11.60 3.02 5.63
N ALA A 72 11.76 2.68 4.35
CA ALA A 72 10.70 2.83 3.36
C ALA A 72 9.46 1.99 3.70
N VAL A 73 9.65 0.78 4.26
CA VAL A 73 8.51 -0.07 4.70
C VAL A 73 7.74 0.56 5.85
N ARG A 74 8.44 1.17 6.82
CA ARG A 74 7.76 1.86 7.93
C ARG A 74 6.94 3.04 7.45
N GLU A 75 7.51 3.83 6.54
CA GLU A 75 6.81 4.96 5.91
C GLU A 75 5.58 4.48 5.12
N LEU A 76 5.72 3.41 4.32
CA LEU A 76 4.61 2.78 3.61
C LEU A 76 3.53 2.25 4.57
N TYR A 77 3.93 1.56 5.63
CA TYR A 77 2.99 1.03 6.64
C TYR A 77 2.20 2.16 7.30
N SER A 78 2.88 3.22 7.76
CA SER A 78 2.21 4.37 8.38
C SER A 78 1.24 5.06 7.42
N TRP A 79 1.61 5.16 6.14
CA TRP A 79 0.73 5.69 5.11
C TRP A 79 -0.51 4.79 4.91
N LEU A 80 -0.31 3.48 4.72
CA LEU A 80 -1.40 2.51 4.55
C LEU A 80 -2.34 2.49 5.75
N GLU A 81 -1.81 2.43 6.97
CA GLU A 81 -2.60 2.39 8.20
C GLU A 81 -3.51 3.62 8.32
N LYS A 82 -2.96 4.82 8.09
CA LYS A 82 -3.72 6.07 8.14
C LYS A 82 -4.87 6.08 7.11
N HIS A 83 -4.59 5.63 5.90
CA HIS A 83 -5.56 5.67 4.80
C HIS A 83 -6.64 4.59 4.93
N ILE A 84 -6.29 3.38 5.39
CA ILE A 84 -7.26 2.31 5.66
C ILE A 84 -8.22 2.74 6.77
N LYS A 85 -7.71 3.30 7.88
CA LYS A 85 -8.56 3.78 8.97
C LYS A 85 -9.56 4.83 8.50
N LYS A 86 -9.09 5.82 7.72
CA LYS A 86 -9.96 6.84 7.13
C LYS A 86 -11.02 6.24 6.21
N TYR A 87 -10.65 5.28 5.37
CA TYR A 87 -11.59 4.59 4.50
C TYR A 87 -12.66 3.84 5.28
N ASP A 88 -12.27 3.12 6.33
CA ASP A 88 -13.20 2.37 7.18
C ASP A 88 -14.19 3.29 7.92
N GLU A 89 -13.75 4.46 8.35
CA GLU A 89 -14.61 5.50 8.94
C GLU A 89 -15.66 5.97 7.93
N GLN A 90 -15.23 6.34 6.72
CA GLN A 90 -16.15 6.77 5.65
C GLN A 90 -17.16 5.67 5.29
N MET A 91 -16.73 4.41 5.26
CA MET A 91 -17.63 3.28 4.97
C MET A 91 -18.64 3.02 6.09
N LYS A 92 -18.32 3.37 7.34
CA LYS A 92 -19.28 3.28 8.46
C LYS A 92 -20.32 4.40 8.37
N GLU A 93 -19.89 5.61 8.04
CA GLU A 93 -20.80 6.76 7.85
C GLU A 93 -21.83 6.46 6.75
N LEU A 94 -21.39 5.98 5.58
CA LEU A 94 -22.28 5.60 4.48
C LEU A 94 -23.32 4.53 4.88
N LYS A 95 -22.91 3.52 5.64
CA LYS A 95 -23.83 2.47 6.12
C LYS A 95 -24.86 2.97 7.13
N ASN A 96 -24.52 4.03 7.88
CA ASN A 96 -25.45 4.65 8.81
C ASN A 96 -26.46 5.55 8.08
N GLU A 97 -26.06 6.17 6.97
CA GLU A 97 -26.94 6.99 6.12
C GLU A 97 -27.93 6.16 5.28
N GLU A 98 -27.55 4.96 4.86
CA GLU A 98 -28.45 4.03 4.13
C GLU A 98 -29.41 3.24 5.07
N GLY A 99 -29.25 3.40 6.38
CA GLY A 99 -30.02 2.71 7.42
C GLY A 99 -31.10 3.56 8.11
N GLU A 100 -31.29 4.82 7.71
CA GLU A 100 -32.41 5.70 8.07
C GLU A 100 -33.45 5.79 6.95
#